data_AF-A0A7J8JVI9-F1
#
_entry.id   AF-A0A7J8JVI9-F1
#
_cell.length_a   1.000
_cell.length_b   1.000
_cell.length_c   1.000
_cell.angle_alpha   90.00
_cell.angle_beta   90.00
_cell.angle_gamma   90.00
#
_symmetry.space_group_name_H-M   'P 1'
#
loop_
_entity.id
_entity.type
_entity.pdbx_description
1 polymer ?
#
loop_
_entity_poly.entity_id
_entity_poly.type
_entity_poly.pdbx_seq_one_letter_code
_entity_poly.pdbx_strand_id
1 'polypeptide(L)'
;MFYSSNPGEKVKICDMQMRGTPRDLLPGDPICSPVAAVLAEATIQLIRILHRTDRWTYCINKKMMERLHKIKICIKESGQKLKKSRSVQSREENEMREEKENKEEEKGKHNRHGLTDLSELQLRTLCIEVWPVLAVIGGVDAGLRVGGRCVHKQTGRHATLLGVVKEGSTSAKVQWDEAEITIRYDLLSYT
;
A
#
# COMPACT_ATOMS: atom_id res chain seq x y z
N MET A 1 21.75 -11.72 31.41
CA MET A 1 22.62 -12.66 32.16
C MET A 1 21.85 -13.05 33.41
N PHE A 2 21.40 -14.30 33.51
CA PHE A 2 20.59 -14.76 34.64
C PHE A 2 21.51 -15.43 35.65
N TYR A 3 21.55 -14.93 36.87
CA TYR A 3 22.30 -15.53 37.97
C TYR A 3 21.30 -16.00 39.02
N SER A 4 21.37 -17.28 39.39
CA SER A 4 20.87 -17.71 40.69
C SER A 4 21.97 -17.43 41.73
N SER A 5 21.57 -16.96 42.90
CA SER A 5 22.47 -16.71 44.04
C SER A 5 22.89 -17.99 44.77
N ASN A 6 22.32 -19.15 44.41
CA ASN A 6 22.57 -20.41 45.09
C ASN A 6 23.41 -21.36 44.20
N PRO A 7 24.62 -21.76 44.65
CA PRO A 7 25.44 -22.73 43.93
C PRO A 7 24.69 -24.06 43.73
N GLY A 8 24.49 -24.47 42.48
CA GLY A 8 23.86 -25.75 42.12
C GLY A 8 22.36 -25.70 41.84
N GLU A 9 21.71 -24.54 41.94
CA GLU A 9 20.29 -24.39 41.62
C GLU A 9 20.05 -24.48 40.09
N LYS A 10 19.18 -25.40 39.68
CA LYS A 10 18.77 -25.56 38.28
C LYS A 10 17.60 -24.63 37.97
N VAL A 11 17.88 -23.50 37.35
CA VAL A 11 16.85 -22.60 36.80
C VAL A 11 16.41 -23.10 35.43
N LYS A 12 15.09 -23.17 35.20
CA LYS A 12 14.50 -23.49 33.90
C LYS A 12 14.14 -22.19 33.19
N ILE A 13 14.68 -21.97 32.00
CA ILE A 13 14.30 -20.84 31.15
C ILE A 13 13.06 -21.26 30.36
N CYS A 14 11.89 -20.73 30.73
CA CYS A 14 10.61 -21.06 30.07
C CYS A 14 10.34 -20.21 28.82
N ASP A 15 10.82 -18.95 28.79
CA ASP A 15 10.51 -17.98 27.72
C ASP A 15 11.76 -17.56 26.94
N MET A 16 12.59 -18.53 26.57
CA MET A 16 13.76 -18.27 25.72
C MET A 16 13.31 -17.99 24.28
N GLN A 17 13.18 -16.71 23.93
CA GLN A 17 12.93 -16.32 22.55
C GLN A 17 14.25 -16.25 21.77
N MET A 18 14.47 -17.23 20.90
CA MET A 18 15.62 -17.23 19.99
C MET A 18 15.43 -16.14 18.94
N ARG A 19 16.03 -14.96 19.17
CA ARG A 19 16.35 -14.05 18.07
C ARG A 19 17.44 -14.76 17.25
N GLY A 20 17.04 -15.36 16.13
CA GLY A 20 18.00 -15.96 15.20
C GLY A 20 19.10 -14.95 14.84
N THR A 21 20.23 -15.43 14.34
CA THR A 21 21.29 -14.57 13.79
C THR A 21 20.66 -13.52 12.86
N PRO A 22 21.03 -12.24 12.96
CA PRO A 22 20.54 -11.22 12.04
C PRO A 22 20.87 -11.70 10.63
N ARG A 23 19.84 -12.12 9.89
CA ARG A 23 20.01 -12.39 8.46
C ARG A 23 20.02 -11.03 7.80
N ASP A 24 21.01 -10.77 6.97
CA ASP A 24 20.96 -9.62 6.07
C ASP A 24 19.74 -9.81 5.16
N LEU A 25 18.70 -9.01 5.42
CA LEU A 25 17.46 -9.05 4.66
C LEU A 25 17.60 -8.15 3.44
N LEU A 26 17.15 -8.61 2.28
CA LEU A 26 17.05 -7.76 1.12
C LEU A 26 15.78 -6.90 1.19
N PRO A 27 15.72 -5.77 0.47
CA PRO A 27 14.48 -5.02 0.33
C PRO A 27 13.34 -5.92 -0.18
N GLY A 28 12.27 -6.05 0.61
CA GLY A 28 11.15 -6.96 0.33
C GLY A 28 11.10 -8.19 1.23
N ASP A 29 12.16 -8.48 1.99
CA ASP A 29 12.21 -9.59 2.93
C ASP A 29 11.77 -9.22 4.35
N PRO A 30 11.20 -10.21 5.08
CA PRO A 30 10.56 -11.42 4.56
C PRO A 30 9.43 -11.11 3.57
N ILE A 31 9.28 -11.93 2.53
CA ILE A 31 8.43 -11.65 1.36
C ILE A 31 7.06 -11.12 1.80
N CYS A 32 6.83 -9.83 1.54
CA CYS A 32 5.53 -9.17 1.76
C CYS A 32 5.16 -8.22 0.64
N SER A 33 6.16 -7.52 0.13
CA SER A 33 6.04 -6.62 -1.00
C SER A 33 7.13 -6.94 -2.03
N PRO A 34 6.83 -6.94 -3.33
CA PRO A 34 7.83 -7.16 -4.36
C PRO A 34 8.99 -6.16 -4.24
N VAL A 35 10.21 -6.58 -4.54
CA VAL A 35 11.42 -5.72 -4.50
C VAL A 35 11.19 -4.39 -5.23
N ALA A 36 10.54 -4.43 -6.39
CA ALA A 36 10.24 -3.23 -7.18
C ALA A 36 9.37 -2.22 -6.43
N ALA A 37 8.39 -2.67 -5.64
CA ALA A 37 7.54 -1.79 -4.84
C ALA A 37 8.33 -1.13 -3.71
N VAL A 38 9.14 -1.92 -2.99
CA VAL A 38 9.99 -1.40 -1.90
C VAL A 38 11.00 -0.37 -2.40
N LEU A 39 11.63 -0.63 -3.56
CA LEU A 39 12.56 0.32 -4.18
C LEU A 39 11.84 1.60 -4.65
N ALA A 40 10.66 1.46 -5.25
CA ALA A 40 9.87 2.62 -5.69
C ALA A 40 9.54 3.52 -4.51
N GLU A 41 9.15 2.96 -3.38
CA GLU A 41 8.83 3.71 -2.17
C GLU A 41 10.04 4.36 -1.52
N ALA A 42 11.15 3.63 -1.40
CA ALA A 42 12.40 4.20 -0.90
C ALA A 42 12.83 5.41 -1.76
N THR A 43 12.69 5.28 -3.09
CA THR A 43 12.96 6.37 -4.04
C THR A 43 12.00 7.54 -3.86
N ILE A 44 10.69 7.28 -3.73
CA ILE A 44 9.68 8.31 -3.49
C ILE A 44 9.94 9.04 -2.18
N GLN A 45 10.29 8.31 -1.11
CA GLN A 45 10.59 8.92 0.19
C GLN A 45 11.85 9.76 0.12
N LEU A 46 12.90 9.30 -0.55
CA LEU A 46 14.09 10.12 -0.79
C LEU A 46 13.75 11.42 -1.51
N ILE A 47 12.96 11.36 -2.58
CA ILE A 47 12.53 12.56 -3.33
C ILE A 47 11.72 13.49 -2.42
N ARG A 48 10.81 12.97 -1.60
CA ARG A 48 10.02 13.76 -0.64
C ARG A 48 10.89 14.40 0.44
N ILE A 49 11.89 13.70 0.95
CA ILE A 49 12.84 14.24 1.92
C ILE A 49 13.65 15.37 1.29
N LEU A 50 14.20 15.16 0.08
CA LEU A 50 14.93 16.18 -0.66
C LEU A 50 14.04 17.40 -0.93
N HIS A 51 12.79 17.18 -1.35
CA HIS A 51 11.84 18.26 -1.65
C HIS A 51 11.56 19.18 -0.46
N ARG A 52 11.68 18.70 0.79
CA ARG A 52 11.56 19.52 2.01
C ARG A 52 12.76 20.45 2.24
N THR A 53 13.81 20.34 1.44
CA THR A 53 15.01 21.19 1.55
C THR A 53 15.03 22.24 0.44
N ASP A 54 15.27 23.50 0.81
CA ASP A 54 15.14 24.65 -0.11
C ASP A 54 15.98 24.53 -1.39
N ARG A 55 17.17 23.90 -1.28
CA ARG A 55 18.07 23.67 -2.42
C ARG A 55 17.46 22.79 -3.51
N TRP A 56 16.55 21.88 -3.13
CA TRP A 56 16.00 20.88 -4.03
C TRP A 56 14.53 21.14 -4.39
N THR A 57 13.79 21.88 -3.56
CA THR A 57 12.36 22.16 -3.78
C THR A 57 12.10 22.73 -5.17
N TYR A 58 12.84 23.76 -5.58
CA TYR A 58 12.64 24.40 -6.88
C TYR A 58 12.94 23.46 -8.06
N CYS A 59 14.08 22.76 -8.05
CA CYS A 59 14.47 21.91 -9.17
C CYS A 59 13.57 20.67 -9.28
N ILE A 60 13.14 20.09 -8.16
CA ILE A 60 12.19 18.97 -8.14
C ILE A 60 10.83 19.43 -8.67
N ASN A 61 10.29 20.56 -8.18
CA ASN A 61 9.02 21.10 -8.67
C ASN A 61 9.05 21.38 -10.17
N LYS A 62 10.12 22.03 -10.65
CA LYS A 62 10.31 22.29 -12.07
C LYS A 62 10.28 20.99 -12.87
N LYS A 63 11.00 19.94 -12.41
CA LYS A 63 11.06 18.66 -13.12
C LYS A 63 9.73 17.89 -13.10
N MET A 64 9.03 17.93 -11.98
CA MET A 64 7.70 17.36 -11.84
C MET A 64 6.72 18.02 -12.81
N MET A 65 6.73 19.35 -12.87
CA MET A 65 5.90 20.12 -13.80
C MET A 65 6.23 19.79 -15.26
N GLU A 66 7.50 19.75 -15.66
CA GLU A 66 7.92 19.35 -17.01
C GLU A 66 7.36 17.98 -17.41
N ARG A 67 7.43 17.01 -16.49
CA ARG A 67 6.94 15.65 -16.74
C ARG A 67 5.42 15.59 -16.79
N LEU A 68 4.70 16.24 -15.88
CA LEU A 68 3.23 16.30 -15.89
C LEU A 68 2.68 16.97 -17.15
N HIS A 69 3.38 17.93 -17.75
CA HIS A 69 2.94 18.55 -19.00
C HIS A 69 2.84 17.56 -20.17
N LYS A 70 3.58 16.44 -20.14
CA LYS A 70 3.51 15.39 -21.17
C LYS A 70 2.15 14.71 -21.22
N ILE A 71 1.38 14.72 -20.13
CA ILE A 71 -0.01 14.22 -20.10
C ILE A 71 -0.86 14.92 -21.17
N LYS A 72 -0.71 16.25 -21.33
CA LYS A 72 -1.50 17.03 -22.29
C LYS A 72 -1.24 16.57 -23.73
N ILE A 73 -0.01 16.18 -24.04
CA ILE A 73 0.39 15.71 -25.38
C ILE A 73 -0.27 14.36 -25.65
N CYS A 74 -0.18 13.42 -24.71
CA CYS A 74 -0.78 12.09 -24.84
C CYS A 74 -2.30 12.13 -25.00
N ILE A 75 -2.99 13.07 -24.32
CA ILE A 75 -4.46 13.20 -24.40
C ILE A 75 -4.91 13.94 -25.66
N LYS A 76 -4.17 14.95 -26.11
CA LYS A 76 -4.56 15.74 -27.29
C LYS A 76 -4.44 14.93 -28.58
N GLU A 77 -3.45 14.04 -28.66
CA GLU A 77 -3.23 13.15 -29.80
C GLU A 77 -4.21 11.98 -29.86
N SER A 78 -4.78 11.54 -28.72
CA SER A 78 -5.75 10.43 -28.69
C SER A 78 -7.19 10.85 -29.01
N GLY A 79 -7.45 12.14 -29.32
CA GLY A 79 -8.78 12.64 -29.69
C GLY A 79 -9.83 12.59 -28.57
N GLN A 80 -9.45 12.17 -27.36
CA GLN A 80 -10.38 12.00 -26.25
C GLN A 80 -10.52 13.30 -25.45
N LYS A 81 -11.65 13.99 -25.64
CA LYS A 81 -12.11 14.98 -24.67
C LYS A 81 -12.43 14.25 -23.36
N LEU A 82 -11.57 14.35 -22.35
CA LEU A 82 -11.93 13.89 -21.00
C LEU A 82 -13.20 14.61 -20.58
N LYS A 83 -14.32 13.89 -20.52
CA LYS A 83 -15.47 14.33 -19.74
C LYS A 83 -14.99 14.42 -18.30
N LYS A 84 -15.01 15.62 -17.73
CA LYS A 84 -14.70 15.88 -16.32
C LYS A 84 -15.53 14.92 -15.48
N SER A 85 -14.91 13.91 -14.88
CA SER A 85 -15.60 13.01 -13.95
C SER A 85 -16.18 13.87 -12.83
N ARG A 86 -17.51 13.97 -12.79
CA ARG A 86 -18.21 14.57 -11.66
C ARG A 86 -18.05 13.60 -10.50
N SER A 87 -17.47 14.12 -9.42
CA SER A 87 -17.45 13.51 -8.09
C SER A 87 -18.85 13.03 -7.70
N VAL A 88 -18.91 11.90 -6.98
CA VAL A 88 -20.12 11.17 -6.56
C VAL A 88 -20.86 11.90 -5.42
N GLN A 89 -21.24 13.17 -5.61
CA GLN A 89 -21.97 13.94 -4.61
C GLN A 89 -23.27 14.59 -5.11
N SER A 90 -23.80 14.20 -6.28
CA SER A 90 -25.13 14.66 -6.70
C SER A 90 -25.86 13.55 -7.47
N ARG A 91 -26.51 12.63 -6.76
CA ARG A 91 -27.49 11.72 -7.35
C ARG A 91 -28.63 11.44 -6.39
N GLU A 92 -29.39 12.49 -6.12
CA GLU A 92 -30.82 12.40 -5.84
C GLU A 92 -31.46 13.42 -6.80
N GLU A 93 -32.57 13.06 -7.43
CA GLU A 93 -33.27 13.80 -8.51
C GLU A 93 -32.73 13.66 -9.94
N ASN A 94 -32.94 12.50 -10.57
CA ASN A 94 -33.48 12.43 -11.94
C ASN A 94 -33.88 11.00 -12.34
N GLU A 95 -34.86 10.42 -11.62
CA GLU A 95 -35.40 9.08 -11.94
C GLU A 95 -36.69 9.11 -12.79
N MET A 96 -37.03 10.20 -13.48
CA MET A 96 -38.35 10.27 -14.12
C MET A 96 -38.39 10.84 -15.54
N ARG A 97 -37.40 10.52 -16.39
CA ARG A 97 -37.55 10.71 -17.82
C ARG A 97 -36.54 9.89 -18.61
N GLU A 98 -36.98 8.73 -19.08
CA GLU A 98 -36.65 8.12 -20.38
C GLU A 98 -37.17 6.66 -20.39
N GLU A 99 -38.48 6.52 -20.23
CA GLU A 99 -39.19 5.35 -20.77
C GLU A 99 -39.79 5.73 -22.13
N LYS A 100 -39.65 4.83 -23.11
CA LYS A 100 -40.04 4.88 -24.55
C LYS A 100 -38.99 5.53 -25.44
N GLU A 101 -38.44 4.93 -26.49
CA GLU A 101 -38.60 3.72 -27.31
C GLU A 101 -37.20 3.53 -27.96
N ASN A 102 -36.66 2.39 -28.36
CA ASN A 102 -37.21 1.35 -29.22
C ASN A 102 -36.23 0.16 -29.24
N LYS A 103 -36.74 -1.00 -29.63
CA LYS A 103 -36.09 -2.32 -29.64
C LYS A 103 -34.93 -2.45 -30.64
N GLU A 104 -34.12 -3.49 -30.35
CA GLU A 104 -33.25 -4.27 -31.26
C GLU A 104 -31.91 -3.64 -31.67
N GLU A 105 -30.83 -4.09 -31.04
CA GLU A 105 -29.91 -5.08 -31.64
C GLU A 105 -28.77 -5.42 -30.66
N GLU A 106 -28.42 -6.70 -30.63
CA GLU A 106 -27.29 -7.24 -29.90
C GLU A 106 -25.98 -6.50 -30.22
N LYS A 107 -25.32 -6.01 -29.17
CA LYS A 107 -23.91 -6.32 -28.90
C LYS A 107 -23.54 -5.71 -27.56
N GLY A 108 -23.27 -6.59 -26.60
CA GLY A 108 -22.58 -6.26 -25.37
C GLY A 108 -21.20 -5.66 -25.67
N LYS A 109 -21.13 -4.36 -25.90
CA LYS A 109 -19.92 -3.58 -25.73
C LYS A 109 -19.98 -2.99 -24.34
N HIS A 110 -19.49 -3.76 -23.38
CA HIS A 110 -19.00 -3.18 -22.14
C HIS A 110 -18.14 -1.96 -22.50
N ASN A 111 -18.57 -0.85 -21.94
CA ASN A 111 -17.94 0.46 -21.90
C ASN A 111 -16.44 0.33 -21.60
N ARG A 112 -15.63 0.01 -22.62
CA ARG A 112 -14.17 0.08 -22.55
C ARG A 112 -13.85 1.56 -22.47
N HIS A 113 -13.57 2.00 -21.26
CA HIS A 113 -13.03 3.32 -20.96
C HIS A 113 -11.85 3.58 -21.92
N GLY A 114 -11.71 4.82 -22.40
CA GLY A 114 -10.78 5.27 -23.46
C GLY A 114 -9.27 5.00 -23.28
N LEU A 115 -8.85 4.09 -22.42
CA LEU A 115 -7.47 3.64 -22.32
C LEU A 115 -7.00 2.77 -23.51
N THR A 116 -7.90 2.28 -24.36
CA THR A 116 -7.55 1.38 -25.46
C THR A 116 -6.97 2.04 -26.72
N ASP A 117 -6.94 3.38 -26.80
CA ASP A 117 -6.48 4.11 -28.01
C ASP A 117 -5.15 4.86 -27.81
N LEU A 118 -4.32 4.46 -26.84
CA LEU A 118 -2.99 5.05 -26.66
C LEU A 118 -1.95 4.29 -27.50
N SER A 119 -1.09 5.04 -28.20
CA SER A 119 0.06 4.44 -28.87
C SER A 119 1.09 3.95 -27.85
N GLU A 120 1.93 2.98 -28.24
CA GLU A 120 3.03 2.46 -27.41
C GLU A 120 3.95 3.59 -26.91
N LEU A 121 4.19 4.60 -27.76
CA LEU A 121 5.00 5.76 -27.38
C LEU A 121 4.34 6.59 -26.27
N GLN A 122 3.02 6.77 -26.33
CA GLN A 122 2.26 7.49 -25.31
C GLN A 122 2.22 6.69 -24.01
N LEU A 123 1.98 5.38 -24.08
CA LEU A 123 2.00 4.52 -22.90
C LEU A 123 3.38 4.54 -22.23
N ARG A 124 4.45 4.41 -23.01
CA ARG A 124 5.84 4.51 -22.51
C ARG A 124 6.11 5.86 -21.85
N THR A 125 5.63 6.95 -22.45
CA THR A 125 5.76 8.30 -21.88
C THR A 125 5.02 8.41 -20.55
N LEU A 126 3.78 7.90 -20.48
CA LEU A 126 2.99 7.91 -19.26
C LEU A 126 3.66 7.06 -18.16
N CYS A 127 4.14 5.86 -18.49
CA CYS A 127 4.75 4.94 -17.53
C CYS A 127 6.12 5.40 -17.02
N ILE A 128 6.96 5.99 -17.88
CA ILE A 128 8.37 6.31 -17.53
C ILE A 128 8.52 7.76 -17.03
N GLU A 129 7.76 8.69 -17.60
CA GLU A 129 7.94 10.12 -17.30
C GLU A 129 6.89 10.63 -16.33
N VAL A 130 5.62 10.29 -16.56
CA VAL A 130 4.50 10.85 -15.79
C VAL A 130 4.26 10.09 -14.50
N TRP A 131 4.14 8.76 -14.58
CA TRP A 131 3.79 7.91 -13.45
C TRP A 131 4.68 8.10 -12.23
N PRO A 132 6.02 8.25 -12.35
CA PRO A 132 6.86 8.53 -11.19
C PRO A 132 6.49 9.82 -10.46
N VAL A 133 6.03 10.86 -11.17
CA VAL A 133 5.60 12.11 -10.53
C VAL A 133 4.28 11.89 -9.78
N LEU A 134 3.33 11.18 -10.39
CA LEU A 134 2.07 10.83 -9.74
C LEU A 134 2.31 9.97 -8.50
N ALA A 135 3.24 9.02 -8.58
CA ALA A 135 3.67 8.18 -7.48
C ALA A 135 4.32 9.01 -6.33
N VAL A 136 5.09 10.06 -6.65
CA VAL A 136 5.65 10.94 -5.61
C VAL A 136 4.55 11.79 -4.95
N ILE A 137 3.56 12.27 -5.71
CA ILE A 137 2.47 13.09 -5.18
C ILE A 137 1.49 12.23 -4.37
N GLY A 138 0.90 11.21 -5.00
CA GLY A 138 -0.15 10.36 -4.44
C GLY A 138 0.35 9.18 -3.60
N GLY A 139 1.63 8.83 -3.70
CA GLY A 139 2.15 7.59 -3.15
C GLY A 139 1.99 6.41 -4.12
N VAL A 140 2.61 5.29 -3.78
CA VAL A 140 2.39 3.98 -4.41
C VAL A 140 1.64 3.13 -3.40
N ASP A 141 0.70 2.30 -3.88
CA ASP A 141 0.02 1.35 -3.00
C ASP A 141 1.06 0.46 -2.33
N ALA A 142 1.04 0.51 -1.01
CA ALA A 142 2.04 -0.05 -0.12
C ALA A 142 2.01 -1.59 -0.11
N GLY A 143 0.92 -2.20 -0.60
CA GLY A 143 0.69 -3.62 -0.50
C GLY A 143 0.74 -4.12 0.95
N LEU A 144 0.84 -5.43 1.09
CA LEU A 144 1.05 -6.08 2.38
C LEU A 144 2.53 -5.93 2.80
N ARG A 145 2.82 -5.68 4.09
CA ARG A 145 4.20 -5.41 4.57
C ARG A 145 4.52 -6.08 5.88
N VAL A 146 5.75 -6.58 5.99
CA VAL A 146 6.34 -6.99 7.27
C VAL A 146 6.29 -5.81 8.24
N GLY A 147 5.93 -6.07 9.49
CA GLY A 147 5.74 -5.04 10.51
C GLY A 147 4.42 -4.28 10.37
N GLY A 148 3.67 -4.47 9.27
CA GLY A 148 2.36 -3.89 9.09
C GLY A 148 1.36 -4.45 10.10
N ARG A 149 0.52 -3.57 10.65
CA ARG A 149 -0.57 -3.95 11.54
C ARG A 149 -1.70 -4.56 10.71
N CYS A 150 -2.21 -5.71 11.12
CA CYS A 150 -3.37 -6.36 10.52
C CYS A 150 -4.38 -6.76 11.59
N VAL A 151 -5.63 -6.95 11.16
CA VAL A 151 -6.75 -7.32 12.03
C VAL A 151 -7.42 -8.56 11.46
N HIS A 152 -7.62 -9.58 12.30
CA HIS A 152 -8.35 -10.77 11.91
C HIS A 152 -9.83 -10.49 11.83
N LYS A 153 -10.42 -10.59 10.63
CA LYS A 153 -11.82 -10.20 10.39
C LYS A 153 -12.83 -10.92 11.28
N GLN A 154 -12.60 -12.19 11.62
CA GLN A 154 -13.55 -12.97 12.43
C GLN A 154 -13.45 -12.65 13.93
N THR A 155 -12.23 -12.48 14.46
CA THR A 155 -12.01 -12.33 15.91
C THR A 155 -11.74 -10.89 16.35
N GLY A 156 -11.53 -9.96 15.41
CA GLY A 156 -11.12 -8.58 15.68
C GLY A 156 -9.72 -8.44 16.29
N ARG A 157 -8.96 -9.55 16.41
CA ARG A 157 -7.64 -9.53 17.04
C ARG A 157 -6.62 -8.84 16.14
N HIS A 158 -5.77 -8.04 16.77
CA HIS A 158 -4.68 -7.35 16.11
C HIS A 158 -3.45 -8.25 16.04
N ALA A 159 -2.68 -8.08 14.98
CA ALA A 159 -1.41 -8.75 14.79
C ALA A 159 -0.45 -7.88 13.97
N THR A 160 0.82 -8.23 14.05
CA THR A 160 1.88 -7.65 13.24
C THR A 160 2.31 -8.67 12.20
N LEU A 161 2.28 -8.30 10.91
CA LEU A 161 2.66 -9.21 9.84
C LEU A 161 4.16 -9.52 9.89
N LEU A 162 4.50 -10.81 9.84
CA LEU A 162 5.88 -11.30 9.76
C LEU A 162 6.28 -11.73 8.35
N GLY A 163 5.31 -11.89 7.44
CA GLY A 163 5.51 -12.15 6.02
C GLY A 163 5.24 -13.58 5.57
N VAL A 164 5.41 -13.85 4.28
CA VAL A 164 5.11 -15.17 3.71
C VAL A 164 6.32 -16.10 3.75
N VAL A 165 6.07 -17.40 3.91
CA VAL A 165 7.11 -18.43 4.03
C VAL A 165 7.76 -18.75 2.69
N LYS A 166 7.01 -18.59 1.60
CA LYS A 166 7.42 -18.90 0.23
C LYS A 166 6.72 -17.97 -0.74
N GLU A 167 7.43 -17.58 -1.81
CA GLU A 167 6.86 -16.82 -2.92
C GLU A 167 5.61 -17.52 -3.49
N GLY A 168 4.57 -16.73 -3.79
CA GLY A 168 3.29 -17.23 -4.28
C GLY A 168 2.37 -17.86 -3.21
N SER A 169 2.76 -17.86 -1.93
CA SER A 169 1.88 -18.34 -0.86
C SER A 169 0.68 -17.44 -0.67
N THR A 170 -0.49 -18.03 -0.46
CA THR A 170 -1.73 -17.33 -0.10
C THR A 170 -1.86 -17.07 1.40
N SER A 171 -0.92 -17.58 2.21
CA SER A 171 -0.88 -17.41 3.66
C SER A 171 0.38 -16.66 4.11
N ALA A 172 0.22 -15.80 5.10
CA ALA A 172 1.29 -15.05 5.73
C ALA A 172 1.38 -15.36 7.22
N LYS A 173 2.59 -15.33 7.76
CA LYS A 173 2.84 -15.41 9.20
C LYS A 173 2.54 -14.06 9.82
N VAL A 174 1.91 -14.10 10.99
CA VAL A 174 1.62 -12.92 11.81
C VAL A 174 2.04 -13.22 13.25
N GLN A 175 2.46 -12.18 13.96
CA GLN A 175 2.62 -12.19 15.40
C GLN A 175 1.36 -11.55 15.99
N TRP A 176 0.54 -12.34 16.69
CA TRP A 176 -0.63 -11.81 17.39
C TRP A 176 -0.18 -10.88 18.51
N ASP A 177 -0.90 -9.78 18.69
CA ASP A 177 -0.76 -9.00 19.91
C ASP A 177 -1.21 -9.88 21.08
N GLU A 178 -0.39 -9.97 22.13
CA GLU A 178 -0.89 -10.50 23.39
C GLU A 178 -2.03 -9.59 23.83
N ALA A 179 -3.20 -10.17 24.09
CA ALA A 179 -4.22 -9.43 24.80
C ALA A 179 -3.56 -9.00 26.12
N GLU A 180 -3.53 -7.71 26.44
CA GLU A 180 -3.22 -7.27 27.79
C GLU A 180 -4.15 -8.04 28.73
N ILE A 181 -3.65 -9.10 29.36
CA ILE A 181 -4.29 -9.68 30.51
C ILE A 181 -4.06 -8.63 31.58
N THR A 182 -4.98 -7.68 31.70
CA THR A 182 -5.00 -6.79 32.85
C THR A 182 -5.21 -7.70 34.07
N ILE A 183 -4.13 -8.13 34.69
CA ILE A 183 -4.17 -8.77 36.01
C ILE A 183 -4.57 -7.65 36.97
N ARG A 184 -5.89 -7.44 37.14
CA ARG A 184 -6.38 -6.73 38.31
C ARG A 184 -6.21 -7.69 39.48
N TYR A 185 -5.26 -7.38 40.35
CA TYR A 185 -5.17 -7.98 41.68
C TYR A 185 -6.38 -7.48 42.47
N ASP A 186 -7.53 -8.13 42.32
CA ASP A 186 -8.62 -7.96 43.27
C ASP A 186 -8.12 -8.57 44.60
N LEU A 187 -7.70 -7.69 45.51
CA LEU A 187 -7.46 -8.00 46.92
C LEU A 187 -8.77 -8.57 47.49
N LEU A 188 -8.91 -9.89 47.46
CA LEU A 188 -9.88 -10.60 48.29
C LEU A 188 -9.45 -10.38 49.75
N SER A 189 -9.99 -9.32 50.32
CA SER A 189 -9.97 -9.05 51.75
C SER A 189 -10.90 -10.08 52.39
N TYR A 190 -10.32 -11.13 52.99
CA TYR A 190 -11.05 -11.98 53.92
C TYR A 190 -11.11 -11.25 55.26
N THR A 191 -12.33 -10.91 55.69
CA THR A 191 -12.68 -10.60 57.09
C THR A 191 -12.50 -11.83 57.96
#